data_AF-A0A3Q9ULV7-F1
#
_entry.id   AF-A0A3Q9ULV7-F1
#
_cell.length_a   1.000
_cell.length_b   1.000
_cell.length_c   1.000
_cell.angle_alpha   90.00
_cell.angle_beta   90.00
_cell.angle_gamma   90.00
#
_symmetry.space_group_name_H-M   'P 1'
#
loop_
_entity.id
_entity.type
_entity.pdbx_description
1 polymer ?
#
loop_
_entity_poly.entity_id
_entity_poly.type
_entity_poly.pdbx_seq_one_letter_code
_entity_poly.pdbx_strand_id
1 'polypeptide(L)'
;MFGGSHPGRGTKNYLVRLDAEAVSTPGNPSYLELLGLDDAQPDVAPEDTMFGVGRRGPDPRPALVTWAMHPADMEATTARAAAEGVDAGTVESWSRNAPDGALLQWRVAMNASMPMGGLQPFLIDWGATAHPATNPALDEITLLGLSFETPDPQALGNVLAGLGLTDLPPIRFGLVPTITASLQTPNGSLELR
;
A
#
# COMPACT_ATOMS: atom_id res chain seq x y z
N MET A 1 7.02 -4.97 13.84
CA MET A 1 6.60 -4.07 14.95
C MET A 1 5.12 -3.75 14.86
N PHE A 2 4.40 -3.61 15.99
CA PHE A 2 3.03 -3.08 15.98
C PHE A 2 3.03 -1.60 15.56
N GLY A 3 2.31 -1.27 14.47
CA GLY A 3 2.25 0.11 13.96
C GLY A 3 1.11 0.93 14.57
N GLY A 4 0.03 0.29 15.01
CA GLY A 4 -1.10 0.92 15.69
C GLY A 4 -2.47 0.57 15.12
N SER A 5 -3.49 1.17 15.73
CA SER A 5 -4.88 1.11 15.28
C SER A 5 -5.15 2.19 14.21
N HIS A 6 -6.11 1.94 13.34
CA HIS A 6 -6.74 2.92 12.45
C HIS A 6 -8.14 3.27 12.98
N PRO A 7 -8.28 4.32 13.81
CA PRO A 7 -9.55 4.68 14.41
C PRO A 7 -10.63 4.98 13.37
N GLY A 8 -11.82 4.43 13.57
CA GLY A 8 -12.95 4.54 12.65
C GLY A 8 -12.83 3.69 11.38
N ARG A 9 -11.76 2.89 11.23
CA ARG A 9 -11.50 2.06 10.04
C ARG A 9 -11.35 0.57 10.35
N GLY A 10 -11.61 0.15 11.60
CA GLY A 10 -11.77 -1.26 11.97
C GLY A 10 -10.54 -2.14 11.77
N THR A 11 -9.35 -1.54 11.58
CA THR A 11 -8.12 -2.27 11.33
C THR A 11 -6.98 -1.77 12.19
N LYS A 12 -6.00 -2.64 12.40
CA LYS A 12 -4.71 -2.35 13.04
C LYS A 12 -3.60 -2.97 12.22
N ASN A 13 -2.39 -2.43 12.32
CA ASN A 13 -1.28 -2.89 11.49
C ASN A 13 -0.05 -3.34 12.28
N TYR A 14 0.74 -4.16 11.60
CA TYR A 14 2.13 -4.42 11.91
C TYR A 14 2.98 -4.01 10.71
N LEU A 15 4.16 -3.47 10.98
CA LEU A 15 5.09 -2.99 9.98
C LEU A 15 6.38 -3.82 10.02
N VAL A 16 6.94 -4.07 8.84
CA VAL A 16 8.27 -4.63 8.63
C VAL A 16 8.95 -3.77 7.57
N ARG A 17 10.20 -3.36 7.82
CA ARG A 17 10.97 -2.57 6.85
C ARG A 17 11.30 -3.45 5.64
N LEU A 18 11.15 -2.88 4.45
CA LEU A 18 11.65 -3.49 3.24
C LEU A 18 13.02 -2.90 2.95
N ASP A 19 14.05 -3.74 3.07
CA ASP A 19 15.30 -3.47 2.40
C ASP A 19 15.11 -3.73 0.92
N ALA A 20 15.44 -2.74 0.13
CA ALA A 20 15.50 -2.93 -1.29
C ALA A 20 16.55 -1.97 -1.83
N GLU A 21 17.84 -2.29 -1.68
CA GLU A 21 18.85 -1.68 -2.56
C GLU A 21 18.45 -1.71 -4.05
N ALA A 22 17.52 -2.60 -4.47
CA ALA A 22 16.95 -2.67 -5.81
C ALA A 22 15.61 -1.92 -6.06
N VAL A 23 14.84 -1.53 -5.02
CA VAL A 23 13.49 -0.91 -5.18
C VAL A 23 13.30 0.32 -4.29
N SER A 24 13.89 0.35 -3.09
CA SER A 24 14.03 1.53 -2.26
C SER A 24 15.13 2.39 -2.85
N THR A 25 14.72 3.36 -3.66
CA THR A 25 15.65 4.38 -4.14
C THR A 25 16.29 5.04 -2.92
N PRO A 26 17.61 5.28 -2.88
CA PRO A 26 18.22 6.03 -1.79
C PRO A 26 17.45 7.33 -1.52
N GLY A 27 16.87 7.47 -0.33
CA GLY A 27 15.99 8.58 0.04
C GLY A 27 14.47 8.32 -0.03
N ASN A 28 14.03 7.15 -0.49
CA ASN A 28 12.62 6.73 -0.50
C ASN A 28 12.47 5.33 0.14
N PRO A 29 12.37 5.25 1.47
CA PRO A 29 12.31 3.99 2.19
C PRO A 29 10.93 3.33 2.06
N SER A 30 10.87 1.99 2.18
CA SER A 30 9.62 1.22 1.99
C SER A 30 9.35 0.28 3.16
N TYR A 31 8.10 -0.15 3.32
CA TYR A 31 7.70 -1.15 4.33
C TYR A 31 6.59 -2.06 3.79
N LEU A 32 6.49 -3.25 4.38
CA LEU A 32 5.34 -4.12 4.26
C LEU A 32 4.37 -3.83 5.41
N GLU A 33 3.13 -3.53 5.08
CA GLU A 33 2.05 -3.34 6.05
C GLU A 33 1.20 -4.61 6.15
N LEU A 34 1.28 -5.26 7.30
CA LEU A 34 0.41 -6.37 7.66
C LEU A 34 -0.84 -5.78 8.30
N LEU A 35 -1.97 -5.82 7.60
CA LEU A 35 -3.24 -5.27 8.04
C LEU A 35 -4.16 -6.38 8.56
N GLY A 36 -4.71 -6.20 9.76
CA GLY A 36 -5.69 -7.10 10.36
C GLY A 36 -6.87 -6.35 10.95
N LEU A 37 -7.95 -7.08 11.27
CA LEU A 37 -9.10 -6.49 11.97
C LEU A 37 -8.69 -6.04 13.38
N ASP A 38 -9.24 -4.90 13.80
CA ASP A 38 -9.04 -4.36 15.13
C ASP A 38 -10.19 -4.78 16.06
N ASP A 39 -9.89 -5.67 16.99
CA ASP A 39 -10.80 -6.15 18.02
C ASP A 39 -11.28 -5.04 18.97
N ALA A 40 -10.56 -3.92 19.05
CA ALA A 40 -11.00 -2.73 19.78
C ALA A 40 -12.06 -1.91 19.03
N GLN A 41 -12.41 -2.26 17.79
CA GLN A 41 -13.36 -1.55 16.94
C GLN A 41 -14.43 -2.48 16.34
N PRO A 42 -15.20 -3.22 17.19
CA PRO A 42 -16.13 -4.25 16.73
C PRO A 42 -17.33 -3.70 15.94
N ASP A 43 -17.65 -2.41 16.09
CA ASP A 43 -18.82 -1.79 15.48
C ASP A 43 -18.58 -1.28 14.05
N VAL A 44 -17.33 -1.32 13.55
CA VAL A 44 -17.03 -0.94 12.17
C VAL A 44 -17.53 -2.05 11.23
N ALA A 45 -18.42 -1.69 10.30
CA ALA A 45 -18.98 -2.66 9.36
C ALA A 45 -17.86 -3.27 8.47
N PRO A 46 -17.96 -4.56 8.09
CA PRO A 46 -16.94 -5.24 7.29
C PRO A 46 -16.54 -4.49 6.01
N GLU A 47 -17.49 -3.85 5.35
CA GLU A 47 -17.31 -3.01 4.16
C GLU A 47 -16.56 -1.69 4.40
N ASP A 48 -16.67 -1.13 5.60
CA ASP A 48 -16.10 0.17 5.98
C ASP A 48 -14.70 0.04 6.59
N THR A 49 -14.27 -1.20 6.84
CA THR A 49 -12.89 -1.46 7.23
C THR A 49 -11.92 -0.97 6.16
N MET A 50 -10.70 -0.56 6.54
CA MET A 50 -9.69 -0.09 5.59
C MET A 50 -9.48 -1.12 4.45
N PHE A 51 -9.57 -0.67 3.20
CA PHE A 51 -9.55 -1.50 1.98
C PHE A 51 -10.60 -2.62 1.92
N GLY A 52 -11.66 -2.55 2.73
CA GLY A 52 -12.71 -3.56 2.82
C GLY A 52 -12.22 -4.92 3.33
N VAL A 53 -11.12 -4.98 4.08
CA VAL A 53 -10.52 -6.26 4.54
C VAL A 53 -11.47 -7.11 5.38
N GLY A 54 -12.41 -6.49 6.09
CA GLY A 54 -13.46 -7.17 6.87
C GLY A 54 -14.38 -8.03 6.01
N ARG A 55 -14.55 -7.73 4.71
CA ARG A 55 -15.32 -8.56 3.77
C ARG A 55 -14.73 -9.97 3.58
N ARG A 56 -13.45 -10.17 3.96
CA ARG A 56 -12.77 -11.47 3.89
C ARG A 56 -13.13 -12.40 5.06
N GLY A 57 -13.89 -11.92 6.03
CA GLY A 57 -14.34 -12.69 7.18
C GLY A 57 -13.33 -12.72 8.33
N PRO A 58 -13.62 -13.49 9.39
CA PRO A 58 -12.85 -13.46 10.65
C PRO A 58 -11.52 -14.23 10.60
N ASP A 59 -11.34 -15.15 9.65
CA ASP A 59 -10.10 -15.93 9.47
C ASP A 59 -9.69 -15.94 7.99
N PRO A 60 -9.28 -14.79 7.44
CA PRO A 60 -8.96 -14.67 6.04
C PRO A 60 -7.60 -15.31 5.76
N ARG A 61 -7.50 -15.99 4.60
CA ARG A 61 -6.19 -16.32 4.04
C ARG A 61 -5.42 -15.00 3.80
N PRO A 62 -4.12 -14.93 4.13
CA PRO A 62 -3.30 -13.76 3.81
C PRO A 62 -3.40 -13.43 2.32
N ALA A 63 -3.47 -12.13 2.03
CA ALA A 63 -3.58 -11.62 0.67
C ALA A 63 -2.85 -10.27 0.52
N LEU A 64 -2.22 -10.03 -0.63
CA LEU A 64 -1.79 -8.69 -1.01
C LEU A 64 -2.96 -7.94 -1.63
N VAL A 65 -3.55 -7.03 -0.86
CA VAL A 65 -4.79 -6.32 -1.25
C VAL A 65 -4.52 -5.16 -2.20
N THR A 66 -3.45 -4.42 -1.95
CA THR A 66 -3.03 -3.24 -2.73
C THR A 66 -1.61 -2.86 -2.36
N TRP A 67 -1.13 -1.74 -2.90
CA TRP A 67 0.16 -1.15 -2.62
C TRP A 67 0.06 0.38 -2.67
N ALA A 68 1.03 1.03 -2.04
CA ALA A 68 1.11 2.49 -1.98
C ALA A 68 2.28 2.99 -2.83
N MET A 69 2.08 4.12 -3.50
CA MET A 69 3.14 4.86 -4.16
C MET A 69 3.36 6.19 -3.46
N HIS A 70 4.61 6.51 -3.15
CA HIS A 70 4.99 7.87 -2.75
C HIS A 70 5.42 8.67 -3.99
N PRO A 71 4.62 9.65 -4.47
CA PRO A 71 5.00 10.51 -5.58
C PRO A 71 5.98 11.59 -5.12
N ALA A 72 6.80 12.08 -6.05
CA ALA A 72 7.67 13.23 -5.78
C ALA A 72 6.88 14.53 -5.56
N ASP A 73 5.73 14.67 -6.22
CA ASP A 73 4.79 15.79 -6.09
C ASP A 73 3.36 15.24 -6.22
N MET A 74 2.62 15.26 -5.11
CA MET A 74 1.27 14.68 -5.03
C MET A 74 0.29 15.41 -5.98
N GLU A 75 0.33 16.73 -6.02
CA GLU A 75 -0.54 17.57 -6.84
C GLU A 75 -0.25 17.37 -8.33
N ALA A 76 1.03 17.38 -8.72
CA ALA A 76 1.41 17.18 -10.12
C ALA A 76 1.05 15.76 -10.59
N THR A 77 1.28 14.75 -9.75
CA THR A 77 0.92 13.36 -10.07
C THR A 77 -0.59 13.20 -10.22
N THR A 78 -1.40 13.72 -9.29
CA THR A 78 -2.87 13.61 -9.38
C THR A 78 -3.44 14.40 -10.56
N ALA A 79 -2.93 15.60 -10.84
CA ALA A 79 -3.35 16.38 -12.00
C ALA A 79 -3.01 15.68 -13.33
N ARG A 80 -1.81 15.09 -13.44
CA ARG A 80 -1.42 14.31 -14.62
C ARG A 80 -2.27 13.06 -14.77
N ALA A 81 -2.47 12.31 -13.69
CA ALA A 81 -3.32 11.13 -13.69
C ALA A 81 -4.73 11.46 -14.21
N ALA A 82 -5.34 12.53 -13.70
CA ALA A 82 -6.65 12.99 -14.17
C ALA A 82 -6.66 13.36 -15.65
N ALA A 83 -5.62 14.03 -16.17
CA ALA A 83 -5.49 14.36 -17.59
C ALA A 83 -5.38 13.10 -18.49
N GLU A 84 -4.81 12.02 -17.97
CA GLU A 84 -4.73 10.70 -18.63
C GLU A 84 -5.95 9.81 -18.35
N GLY A 85 -7.00 10.34 -17.70
CA GLY A 85 -8.22 9.60 -17.37
C GLY A 85 -8.09 8.60 -16.22
N VAL A 86 -7.03 8.71 -15.40
CA VAL A 86 -6.79 7.88 -14.22
C VAL A 86 -7.29 8.60 -12.96
N ASP A 87 -8.30 8.03 -12.31
CA ASP A 87 -8.83 8.55 -11.05
C ASP A 87 -8.02 8.03 -9.86
N ALA A 88 -7.09 8.86 -9.38
CA ALA A 88 -6.29 8.60 -8.17
C ALA A 88 -7.06 8.88 -6.86
N GLY A 89 -8.27 9.45 -6.93
CA GLY A 89 -9.02 9.96 -5.77
C GLY A 89 -8.64 11.39 -5.39
N THR A 90 -9.35 11.93 -4.40
CA THR A 90 -9.08 13.27 -3.86
C THR A 90 -7.93 13.20 -2.85
N VAL A 91 -7.07 14.23 -2.85
CA VAL A 91 -6.01 14.34 -1.85
C VAL A 91 -6.60 14.78 -0.51
N GLU A 92 -6.46 13.95 0.50
CA GLU A 92 -6.92 14.18 1.86
C GLU A 92 -5.74 14.23 2.84
N SER A 93 -5.92 14.94 3.96
CA SER A 93 -4.96 14.92 5.08
C SER A 93 -5.44 13.95 6.15
N TRP A 94 -4.60 12.99 6.50
CA TRP A 94 -4.88 11.97 7.51
C TRP A 94 -3.93 12.12 8.69
N SER A 95 -4.37 11.67 9.86
CA SER A 95 -3.52 11.62 11.04
C SER A 95 -3.96 10.55 12.03
N ARG A 96 -3.03 10.08 12.85
CA ARG A 96 -3.32 9.23 14.01
C ARG A 96 -2.18 9.31 15.02
N ASN A 97 -2.46 8.98 16.28
CA ASN A 97 -1.41 8.77 17.26
C ASN A 97 -0.78 7.37 17.07
N ALA A 98 0.54 7.31 17.11
CA ALA A 98 1.30 6.08 17.22
C ALA A 98 1.22 5.51 18.65
N PRO A 99 1.57 4.22 18.87
CA PRO A 99 1.53 3.62 20.20
C PRO A 99 2.40 4.31 21.26
N ASP A 100 3.46 5.00 20.84
CA ASP A 100 4.35 5.79 21.70
C ASP A 100 3.82 7.23 21.98
N GLY A 101 2.64 7.57 21.44
CA GLY A 101 2.00 8.87 21.59
C GLY A 101 2.41 9.91 20.55
N ALA A 102 3.35 9.60 19.64
CA ALA A 102 3.71 10.52 18.57
C ALA A 102 2.55 10.71 17.59
N LEU A 103 2.29 11.96 17.17
CA LEU A 103 1.30 12.24 16.14
C LEU A 103 1.90 11.96 14.76
N LEU A 104 1.30 11.02 14.03
CA LEU A 104 1.59 10.77 12.62
C LEU A 104 0.62 11.58 11.76
N GLN A 105 1.15 12.29 10.77
CA GLN A 105 0.35 13.04 9.80
C GLN A 105 0.86 12.76 8.39
N TRP A 106 -0.05 12.55 7.45
CA TRP A 106 0.31 12.27 6.06
C TRP A 106 -0.84 12.68 5.14
N ARG A 107 -0.58 12.69 3.85
CA ARG A 107 -1.55 12.93 2.79
C ARG A 107 -1.80 11.64 2.04
N VAL A 108 -3.04 11.44 1.61
CA VAL A 108 -3.47 10.27 0.84
C VAL A 108 -4.30 10.73 -0.34
N ALA A 109 -4.07 10.17 -1.52
CA ALA A 109 -5.06 10.14 -2.58
C ALA A 109 -5.44 8.69 -2.85
N MET A 110 -6.68 8.33 -2.59
CA MET A 110 -7.15 6.94 -2.67
C MET A 110 -8.53 6.89 -3.33
N ASN A 111 -8.65 6.02 -4.33
CA ASN A 111 -9.94 5.66 -4.90
C ASN A 111 -10.54 4.49 -4.11
N ALA A 112 -11.63 4.74 -3.38
CA ALA A 112 -12.28 3.75 -2.53
C ALA A 112 -12.81 2.53 -3.29
N SER A 113 -12.97 2.61 -4.62
CA SER A 113 -13.39 1.47 -5.44
C SER A 113 -12.30 0.41 -5.65
N MET A 114 -11.05 0.67 -5.23
CA MET A 114 -9.89 -0.19 -5.45
C MET A 114 -9.74 -0.57 -6.93
N PRO A 115 -9.47 0.41 -7.82
CA PRO A 115 -9.48 0.20 -9.27
C PRO A 115 -8.57 -0.96 -9.69
N MET A 116 -8.96 -1.63 -10.78
CA MET A 116 -8.22 -2.78 -11.33
C MET A 116 -8.04 -3.91 -10.30
N GLY A 117 -8.96 -4.06 -9.35
CA GLY A 117 -8.86 -5.08 -8.30
C GLY A 117 -7.74 -4.81 -7.30
N GLY A 118 -7.40 -3.55 -7.05
CA GLY A 118 -6.33 -3.14 -6.13
C GLY A 118 -4.94 -3.02 -6.77
N LEU A 119 -4.82 -3.28 -8.07
CA LEU A 119 -3.56 -3.15 -8.81
C LEU A 119 -3.15 -1.70 -9.08
N GLN A 120 -4.12 -0.78 -9.16
CA GLN A 120 -3.82 0.65 -9.15
C GLN A 120 -3.40 1.05 -7.73
N PRO A 121 -2.20 1.62 -7.52
CA PRO A 121 -1.79 2.08 -6.20
C PRO A 121 -2.60 3.29 -5.77
N PHE A 122 -2.74 3.45 -4.46
CA PHE A 122 -3.07 4.76 -3.89
C PHE A 122 -1.79 5.57 -3.66
N LEU A 123 -1.92 6.89 -3.58
CA LEU A 123 -0.80 7.79 -3.34
C LEU A 123 -0.69 8.10 -1.85
N ILE A 124 0.53 8.16 -1.34
CA ILE A 124 0.81 8.54 0.04
C ILE A 124 1.98 9.51 0.13
N ASP A 125 1.90 10.48 1.03
CA ASP A 125 2.98 11.41 1.31
C ASP A 125 3.04 11.72 2.80
N TRP A 126 4.14 11.37 3.44
CA TRP A 126 4.37 11.59 4.87
C TRP A 126 4.68 13.05 5.22
N GLY A 127 5.00 13.89 4.24
CA GLY A 127 5.36 15.29 4.44
C GLY A 127 6.53 15.44 5.41
N ALA A 128 6.28 16.13 6.53
CA ALA A 128 7.28 16.32 7.59
C ALA A 128 7.34 15.19 8.62
N THR A 129 6.37 14.26 8.60
CA THR A 129 6.37 13.11 9.51
C THR A 129 7.49 12.16 9.11
N ALA A 130 8.28 11.68 10.09
CA ALA A 130 9.29 10.67 9.83
C ALA A 130 8.64 9.42 9.22
N HIS A 131 9.19 8.96 8.09
CA HIS A 131 8.65 7.81 7.38
C HIS A 131 8.69 6.56 8.28
N PRO A 132 7.63 5.72 8.36
CA PRO A 132 7.60 4.59 9.29
C PRO A 132 8.80 3.65 9.19
N ALA A 133 9.24 3.39 7.95
CA ALA A 133 10.41 2.55 7.68
C ALA A 133 11.74 3.09 8.23
N THR A 134 11.84 4.36 8.66
CA THR A 134 13.06 4.87 9.32
C THR A 134 13.11 4.53 10.81
N ASN A 135 12.08 3.90 11.38
CA ASN A 135 12.10 3.49 12.76
C ASN A 135 13.14 2.36 12.97
N PRO A 136 14.16 2.56 13.83
CA PRO A 136 15.25 1.60 14.00
C PRO A 136 14.82 0.27 14.65
N ALA A 137 13.64 0.22 15.28
CA ALA A 137 13.13 -0.99 15.91
C ALA A 137 12.30 -1.87 14.96
N LEU A 138 12.18 -1.51 13.68
CA LEU A 138 11.60 -2.39 12.66
C LEU A 138 12.59 -3.49 12.26
N ASP A 139 12.11 -4.73 12.29
CA ASP A 139 12.75 -5.83 11.58
C ASP A 139 12.77 -5.54 10.08
N GLU A 140 13.75 -6.12 9.40
CA GLU A 140 14.01 -5.91 7.98
C GLU A 140 13.94 -7.21 7.21
N ILE A 141 13.31 -7.17 6.04
CA ILE A 141 13.28 -8.23 5.03
C ILE A 141 13.55 -7.62 3.66
N THR A 142 14.02 -8.41 2.70
CA THR A 142 14.35 -7.87 1.37
C THR A 142 13.20 -8.07 0.39
N LEU A 143 12.81 -7.02 -0.33
CA LEU A 143 11.90 -7.14 -1.49
C LEU A 143 12.72 -7.44 -2.75
N LEU A 144 12.55 -8.65 -3.30
CA LEU A 144 13.22 -9.09 -4.51
C LEU A 144 12.51 -8.60 -5.78
N GLY A 145 11.20 -8.37 -5.70
CA GLY A 145 10.42 -7.82 -6.81
C GLY A 145 8.93 -7.81 -6.55
N LEU A 146 8.24 -6.96 -7.32
CA LEU A 146 6.79 -6.90 -7.42
C LEU A 146 6.38 -7.32 -8.84
N SER A 147 5.27 -8.02 -9.01
CA SER A 147 4.68 -8.29 -10.32
C SER A 147 3.16 -8.32 -10.26
N PHE A 148 2.53 -8.13 -11.41
CA PHE A 148 1.07 -8.02 -11.52
C PHE A 148 0.51 -8.99 -12.55
N GLU A 149 -0.66 -9.55 -12.24
CA GLU A 149 -1.49 -10.29 -13.19
C GLU A 149 -2.85 -9.59 -13.32
N THR A 150 -3.35 -9.43 -14.55
CA THR A 150 -4.63 -8.77 -14.83
C THR A 150 -5.23 -9.24 -16.15
N PRO A 151 -6.56 -9.20 -16.34
CA PRO A 151 -7.18 -9.53 -17.62
C PRO A 151 -6.78 -8.58 -18.75
N ASP A 152 -6.34 -7.36 -18.40
CA ASP A 152 -5.89 -6.34 -19.35
C ASP A 152 -4.55 -5.72 -18.91
N PRO A 153 -3.41 -6.36 -19.28
CA PRO A 153 -2.07 -5.86 -18.96
C PRO A 153 -1.77 -4.48 -19.53
N GLN A 154 -2.32 -4.17 -20.72
CA GLN A 154 -2.10 -2.89 -21.38
C GLN A 154 -2.81 -1.76 -20.65
N ALA A 155 -4.07 -1.97 -20.24
CA ALA A 155 -4.80 -0.99 -19.44
C ALA A 155 -4.10 -0.71 -18.11
N LEU A 156 -3.61 -1.74 -17.41
CA LEU A 156 -2.85 -1.51 -16.17
C LEU A 156 -1.54 -0.74 -16.43
N GLY A 157 -0.81 -1.10 -17.49
CA GLY A 157 0.42 -0.38 -17.88
C GLY A 157 0.16 1.11 -18.13
N ASN A 158 -0.93 1.44 -18.84
CA ASN A 158 -1.34 2.83 -19.09
C ASN A 158 -1.70 3.57 -17.79
N VAL A 159 -2.43 2.92 -16.88
CA VAL A 159 -2.79 3.49 -15.57
C VAL A 159 -1.54 3.81 -14.75
N LEU A 160 -0.61 2.86 -14.62
CA LEU A 160 0.63 3.05 -13.86
C LEU A 160 1.53 4.12 -14.49
N ALA A 161 1.62 4.14 -15.82
CA ALA A 161 2.34 5.20 -16.54
C ALA A 161 1.69 6.57 -16.31
N GLY A 162 0.35 6.66 -16.32
CA GLY A 162 -0.41 7.89 -16.02
C GLY A 162 -0.16 8.42 -14.60
N LEU A 163 0.08 7.52 -13.65
CA LEU A 163 0.50 7.86 -12.28
C LEU A 163 1.97 8.26 -12.16
N GLY A 164 2.79 8.05 -13.19
CA GLY A 164 4.18 8.51 -13.22
C GLY A 164 5.22 7.44 -13.00
N LEU A 165 4.83 6.16 -12.96
CA LEU A 165 5.81 5.08 -12.96
C LEU A 165 6.51 5.01 -14.32
N THR A 166 7.83 5.11 -14.30
CA THR A 166 8.68 4.98 -15.48
C THR A 166 9.29 3.58 -15.61
N ASP A 167 9.44 2.87 -14.49
CA ASP A 167 9.89 1.49 -14.44
C ASP A 167 8.74 0.62 -13.94
N LEU A 168 8.04 -0.02 -14.88
CA LEU A 168 6.85 -0.79 -14.59
C LEU A 168 7.22 -2.18 -14.08
N PRO A 169 6.63 -2.63 -12.96
CA PRO A 169 6.73 -4.04 -12.56
C PRO A 169 6.23 -4.96 -13.69
N PRO A 170 6.74 -6.20 -13.82
CA PRO A 170 6.24 -7.13 -14.82
C PRO A 170 4.73 -7.31 -14.72
N ILE A 171 4.02 -7.06 -15.83
CA ILE A 171 2.57 -7.21 -15.94
C ILE A 171 2.26 -8.35 -16.90
N ARG A 172 1.49 -9.34 -16.45
CA ARG A 172 1.12 -10.52 -17.24
C ARG A 172 -0.40 -10.65 -17.32
N PHE A 173 -0.86 -11.37 -18.33
CA PHE A 173 -2.27 -11.74 -18.41
C PHE A 173 -2.61 -12.73 -17.28
N GLY A 174 -3.71 -12.47 -16.56
CA GLY A 174 -4.31 -13.39 -15.60
C GLY A 174 -5.77 -13.03 -15.36
N LEU A 175 -6.65 -14.03 -15.24
CA LEU A 175 -8.09 -13.78 -15.12
C LEU A 175 -8.49 -13.05 -13.83
N VAL A 176 -7.65 -13.13 -12.80
CA VAL A 176 -7.89 -12.53 -11.49
C VAL A 176 -6.78 -11.50 -11.22
N PRO A 177 -7.13 -10.24 -10.95
CA PRO A 177 -6.17 -9.23 -10.51
C PRO A 177 -5.36 -9.75 -9.32
N THR A 178 -4.03 -9.81 -9.47
CA THR A 178 -3.13 -10.36 -8.46
C THR A 178 -1.85 -9.55 -8.37
N ILE A 179 -1.44 -9.22 -7.15
CA ILE A 179 -0.13 -8.65 -6.84
C ILE A 179 0.73 -9.80 -6.34
N THR A 180 1.95 -9.96 -6.83
CA THR A 180 2.92 -10.89 -6.24
C THR A 180 4.13 -10.12 -5.76
N ALA A 181 4.47 -10.24 -4.47
CA ALA A 181 5.71 -9.76 -3.90
C ALA A 181 6.62 -10.94 -3.56
N SER A 182 7.79 -10.98 -4.18
CA SER A 182 8.84 -11.96 -3.87
C SER A 182 9.76 -11.38 -2.79
N LEU A 183 9.89 -12.07 -1.66
CA LEU A 183 10.58 -11.60 -0.46
C LEU A 183 11.69 -12.56 -0.07
N GLN A 184 12.80 -12.02 0.45
CA GLN A 184 13.80 -12.78 1.19
C GLN A 184 13.64 -12.48 2.69
N THR A 185 13.40 -13.52 3.48
CA THR A 185 13.28 -13.42 4.94
C THR A 185 14.42 -14.17 5.61
N PRO A 186 14.64 -13.99 6.93
CA PRO A 186 15.58 -14.82 7.69
C PRO A 186 15.27 -16.32 7.64
N ASN A 187 14.03 -16.70 7.34
CA ASN A 187 13.58 -18.09 7.27
C ASN A 187 13.59 -18.66 5.84
N GLY A 188 14.06 -17.89 4.85
CA GLY A 188 14.06 -18.27 3.44
C GLY A 188 13.20 -17.36 2.58
N SER A 189 13.11 -17.71 1.29
CA SER A 189 12.32 -16.97 0.31
C SER A 189 10.83 -17.25 0.46
N LEU A 190 10.01 -16.22 0.25
CA LEU A 190 8.56 -16.26 0.37
C LEU A 190 7.93 -15.47 -0.79
N GLU A 191 6.82 -15.98 -1.32
CA GLU A 191 5.95 -15.20 -2.21
C GLU A 191 4.66 -14.87 -1.48
N LEU A 192 4.33 -13.58 -1.46
CA LEU A 192 3.01 -13.09 -1.02
C LEU A 192 2.18 -12.77 -2.25
N ARG A 193 0.91 -13.18 -2.24
CA ARG A 193 -0.08 -12.93 -3.28
C ARG A 193 -1.36 -12.41 -2.65
#